data_AF-M2RV10-F1
#
_entry.id   AF-M2RV10-F1
#
_cell.length_a   1.000
_cell.length_b   1.000
_cell.length_c   1.000
_cell.angle_alpha   90.00
_cell.angle_beta   90.00
_cell.angle_gamma   90.00
#
_symmetry.space_group_name_H-M   'P 1'
#
loop_
_entity.id
_entity.type
_entity.pdbx_description
1 polymer ?
#
loop_
_entity_poly.entity_id
_entity_poly.type
_entity_poly.pdbx_seq_one_letter_code
_entity_poly.pdbx_strand_id
1 'polypeptide(L)'
;MAFEHSLHAQYFGTRASLGLIHSIELLNRKGLHSPSVQGTFHHHIQELLLHVAEARFRDLWCVLGNVSSLADLRQLHPQQLHVLATRIIDEYASTPALHALQSKPKNKQDQLLQQAVQFNRDILDYLNLTDAISSGDVGRMEDLLPRLLFRFAGGKNCKYAVEILEILQSIHKEWPDDLKDYMLKHSWLANTTGLPGRFLPIDMLQEHNVLGIKHTFATSGPYTSWEYIGKTSASIPTQRKVIDHVEDDINHFRRGKSHTSPSKEADVKKLQQSYQKSKLHQHLDGRTLGTRDKCADYIETSLVEGRVTKSMENWWKGRLRKRSTEDSWDLENEDM
;
A
#
# COMPACT_ATOMS: atom_id res chain seq x y z
N MET A 1 2.33 4.62 3.94
CA MET A 1 3.81 4.74 4.12
C MET A 1 4.50 3.44 4.52
N ALA A 2 4.05 2.73 5.57
CA ALA A 2 4.73 1.53 6.06
C ALA A 2 4.83 0.39 5.02
N PHE A 3 3.75 0.18 4.26
CA PHE A 3 3.71 -0.86 3.23
C PHE A 3 4.63 -0.50 2.05
N GLU A 4 4.63 0.76 1.59
CA GLU A 4 5.54 1.23 0.55
C GLU A 4 7.00 1.09 0.97
N HIS A 5 7.34 1.44 2.22
CA HIS A 5 8.68 1.26 2.76
C HIS A 5 9.07 -0.22 2.83
N SER A 6 8.14 -1.09 3.21
CA SER A 6 8.36 -2.53 3.23
C SER A 6 8.58 -3.10 1.83
N LEU A 7 7.81 -2.67 0.82
CA LEU A 7 8.00 -3.07 -0.59
C LEU A 7 9.32 -2.52 -1.15
N HIS A 8 9.64 -1.26 -0.84
CA HIS A 8 10.91 -0.65 -1.22
C HIS A 8 12.08 -1.44 -0.65
N ALA A 9 12.12 -1.67 0.67
CA ALA A 9 13.19 -2.40 1.33
C ALA A 9 13.38 -3.83 0.78
N GLN A 10 12.29 -4.53 0.45
CA GLN A 10 12.35 -5.88 -0.10
C GLN A 10 12.83 -5.91 -1.55
N TYR A 11 12.31 -5.01 -2.38
CA TYR A 11 12.45 -5.08 -3.85
C TYR A 11 13.35 -4.00 -4.45
N PHE A 12 14.05 -3.20 -3.64
CA PHE A 12 14.97 -2.17 -4.16
C PHE A 12 15.99 -2.76 -5.14
N GLY A 13 16.67 -3.82 -4.70
CA GLY A 13 17.52 -4.68 -5.51
C GLY A 13 18.60 -3.94 -6.31
N THR A 14 19.03 -4.54 -7.41
CA THR A 14 19.92 -3.92 -8.40
C THR A 14 19.31 -3.94 -9.80
N ARG A 15 20.00 -3.30 -10.76
CA ARG A 15 19.64 -3.35 -12.19
C ARG A 15 19.56 -4.78 -12.74
N ALA A 16 20.47 -5.66 -12.33
CA ALA A 16 20.53 -7.03 -12.83
C ALA A 16 19.31 -7.87 -12.41
N SER A 17 18.75 -7.55 -11.24
CA SER A 17 17.57 -8.20 -10.67
C SER A 17 16.23 -7.65 -11.20
N LEU A 18 16.27 -6.61 -12.04
CA LEU A 18 15.10 -5.81 -12.43
C LEU A 18 14.27 -5.33 -11.21
N GLY A 19 14.98 -4.97 -10.12
CA GLY A 19 14.39 -4.41 -8.91
C GLY A 19 13.84 -2.99 -9.11
N LEU A 20 13.36 -2.36 -8.05
CA LEU A 20 12.81 -1.00 -8.12
C LEU A 20 13.85 0.01 -8.60
N ILE A 21 15.13 -0.16 -8.27
CA ILE A 21 16.19 0.74 -8.76
C ILE A 21 16.29 0.75 -10.28
N HIS A 22 16.10 -0.39 -10.94
CA HIS A 22 16.05 -0.47 -12.41
C HIS A 22 14.94 0.43 -12.95
N SER A 23 13.77 0.36 -12.34
CA SER A 23 12.59 1.13 -12.76
C SER A 23 12.76 2.63 -12.47
N ILE A 24 13.35 2.98 -11.32
CA ILE A 24 13.69 4.36 -10.93
C ILE A 24 14.61 5.00 -11.97
N GLU A 25 15.70 4.31 -12.31
CA GLU A 25 16.70 4.82 -13.24
C GLU A 25 16.19 4.83 -14.69
N LEU A 26 15.43 3.81 -15.10
CA LEU A 26 14.83 3.76 -16.43
C LEU A 26 13.86 4.93 -16.65
N LEU A 27 13.11 5.32 -15.61
CA LEU A 27 12.16 6.44 -15.65
C LEU A 27 12.78 7.78 -15.22
N ASN A 28 14.08 7.84 -14.91
CA ASN A 28 14.77 9.03 -14.39
C ASN A 28 14.08 9.66 -13.15
N ARG A 29 13.49 8.84 -12.28
CA ARG A 29 12.81 9.32 -11.07
C ARG A 29 13.83 9.70 -10.00
N LYS A 30 13.67 10.88 -9.40
CA LYS A 30 14.57 11.41 -8.37
C LYS A 30 13.99 11.20 -6.97
N GLY A 31 14.88 11.08 -5.97
CA GLY A 31 14.49 11.03 -4.56
C GLY A 31 13.94 9.68 -4.07
N LEU A 32 14.09 8.61 -4.86
CA LEU A 32 13.59 7.27 -4.50
C LEU A 32 14.70 6.26 -4.12
N HIS A 33 15.96 6.70 -4.07
CA HIS A 33 17.10 5.82 -3.71
C HIS A 33 17.09 5.43 -2.23
N SER A 34 16.58 6.29 -1.35
CA SER A 34 16.51 6.05 0.09
C SER A 34 15.11 6.37 0.58
N PRO A 35 14.49 5.51 1.41
CA PRO A 35 13.22 5.80 2.05
C PRO A 35 13.28 7.08 2.89
N SER A 36 12.25 7.91 2.78
CA SER A 36 12.09 9.12 3.59
C SER A 36 10.64 9.24 4.04
N VAL A 37 10.44 9.59 5.31
CA VAL A 37 9.12 9.95 5.86
C VAL A 37 8.80 11.44 5.65
N GLN A 38 9.77 12.21 5.16
CA GLN A 38 9.62 13.64 4.88
C GLN A 38 9.57 13.90 3.38
N GLY A 39 8.80 14.93 3.01
CA GLY A 39 8.71 15.42 1.63
C GLY A 39 7.90 14.53 0.71
N THR A 40 8.22 14.55 -0.58
CA THR A 40 7.41 13.92 -1.63
C THR A 40 7.71 12.44 -1.87
N PHE A 41 8.54 11.81 -1.03
CA PHE A 41 8.90 10.39 -1.19
C PHE A 41 7.68 9.49 -1.28
N HIS A 42 6.72 9.66 -0.36
CA HIS A 42 5.49 8.85 -0.30
C HIS A 42 4.70 8.90 -1.62
N HIS A 43 4.47 10.10 -2.15
CA HIS A 43 3.76 10.25 -3.43
C HIS A 43 4.54 9.63 -4.59
N HIS A 44 5.85 9.86 -4.66
CA HIS A 44 6.67 9.36 -5.76
C HIS A 44 6.83 7.83 -5.74
N ILE A 45 6.94 7.21 -4.56
CA ILE A 45 7.06 5.75 -4.43
C ILE A 45 5.73 5.07 -4.75
N GLN A 46 4.61 5.63 -4.29
CA GLN A 46 3.28 5.13 -4.63
C GLN A 46 3.08 5.15 -6.16
N GLU A 47 3.37 6.27 -6.81
CA GLU A 47 3.25 6.39 -8.27
C GLU A 47 4.18 5.39 -9.00
N LEU A 48 5.42 5.21 -8.52
CA LEU A 48 6.34 4.24 -9.11
C LEU A 48 5.80 2.81 -8.99
N LEU A 49 5.30 2.44 -7.81
CA LEU A 49 4.75 1.11 -7.55
C LEU A 49 3.55 0.83 -8.46
N LEU A 50 2.67 1.81 -8.65
CA LEU A 50 1.54 1.71 -9.59
C LEU A 50 2.02 1.50 -11.03
N HIS A 51 3.00 2.29 -11.50
CA HIS A 51 3.52 2.16 -12.87
C HIS A 51 4.24 0.82 -13.10
N VAL A 52 5.01 0.34 -12.12
CA VAL A 52 5.68 -0.95 -12.16
C VAL A 52 4.66 -2.10 -12.18
N ALA A 53 3.64 -2.04 -11.33
CA ALA A 53 2.58 -3.03 -11.29
C ALA A 53 1.82 -3.08 -12.64
N GLU A 54 1.38 -1.93 -13.13
CA GLU A 54 0.66 -1.82 -14.40
C GLU A 54 1.48 -2.35 -15.58
N ALA A 55 2.77 -2.00 -15.66
CA ALA A 55 3.66 -2.49 -16.71
C ALA A 55 3.87 -4.01 -16.64
N ARG A 56 3.99 -4.58 -15.43
CA ARG A 56 4.16 -6.04 -15.24
C ARG A 56 2.91 -6.80 -15.64
N PHE A 57 1.73 -6.38 -15.17
CA PHE A 57 0.49 -7.04 -15.52
C PHE A 57 0.13 -6.85 -16.99
N ARG A 58 0.40 -5.68 -17.58
CA ARG A 58 0.27 -5.45 -19.02
C ARG A 58 1.15 -6.40 -19.83
N ASP A 59 2.39 -6.62 -19.39
CA ASP A 59 3.27 -7.60 -20.04
C ASP A 59 2.73 -9.03 -19.91
N LEU A 60 2.24 -9.43 -18.74
CA LEU A 60 1.63 -10.75 -18.53
C LEU A 60 0.40 -10.99 -19.41
N TRP A 61 -0.47 -9.99 -19.54
CA TRP A 61 -1.61 -10.03 -20.45
C TRP A 61 -1.18 -10.26 -21.90
N CYS A 62 -0.12 -9.59 -22.36
CA CYS A 62 0.44 -9.80 -23.68
C CYS A 62 1.07 -11.19 -23.85
N VAL A 63 1.85 -11.64 -22.86
CA VAL A 63 2.55 -12.94 -22.88
C VAL A 63 1.54 -14.10 -22.90
N LEU A 64 0.55 -14.08 -22.01
CA LEU A 64 -0.44 -15.17 -21.89
C LEU A 64 -1.53 -15.12 -22.96
N GLY A 65 -1.91 -13.91 -23.39
CA GLY A 65 -2.80 -13.73 -24.53
C GLY A 65 -2.14 -14.02 -25.88
N ASN A 66 -0.81 -14.17 -25.92
CA ASN A 66 -0.02 -14.28 -27.14
C ASN A 66 -0.30 -13.14 -28.13
N VAL A 67 -0.37 -11.91 -27.60
CA VAL A 67 -0.66 -10.68 -28.36
C VAL A 67 0.44 -9.65 -28.20
N SER A 68 0.54 -8.76 -29.20
CA SER A 68 1.55 -7.69 -29.22
C SER A 68 1.15 -6.49 -28.36
N SER A 69 -0.15 -6.26 -28.19
CA SER A 69 -0.70 -5.11 -27.46
C SER A 69 -1.98 -5.47 -26.70
N LEU A 70 -2.33 -4.68 -25.68
CA LEU A 70 -3.62 -4.83 -24.98
C LEU A 70 -4.82 -4.55 -25.89
N ALA A 71 -4.65 -3.77 -26.96
CA ALA A 71 -5.73 -3.50 -27.90
C ALA A 71 -6.18 -4.77 -28.62
N ASP A 72 -5.25 -5.69 -28.88
CA ASP A 72 -5.50 -6.96 -29.56
C ASP A 72 -6.38 -7.89 -28.69
N LEU A 73 -6.33 -7.76 -27.35
CA LEU A 73 -7.17 -8.52 -26.43
C LEU A 73 -8.66 -8.24 -26.59
N ARG A 74 -9.03 -7.10 -27.21
CA ARG A 74 -10.44 -6.77 -27.51
C ARG A 74 -11.07 -7.72 -28.52
N GLN A 75 -10.24 -8.50 -29.23
CA GLN A 75 -10.71 -9.54 -30.15
C GLN A 75 -11.09 -10.84 -29.43
N LEU A 76 -10.70 -11.00 -28.16
CA LEU A 76 -11.01 -12.17 -27.35
C LEU A 76 -12.39 -12.03 -26.69
N HIS A 77 -13.06 -13.17 -26.52
CA HIS A 77 -14.35 -13.21 -25.85
C HIS A 77 -14.18 -13.02 -24.33
N PRO A 78 -15.15 -12.39 -23.61
CA PRO A 78 -15.03 -12.16 -22.16
C PRO A 78 -14.63 -13.38 -21.31
N GLN A 79 -15.12 -14.57 -21.63
CA GLN A 79 -14.77 -15.82 -20.95
C GLN A 79 -13.28 -16.16 -21.14
N GLN A 80 -12.72 -15.91 -22.32
CA GLN A 80 -11.29 -16.11 -22.57
C GLN A 80 -10.45 -15.11 -21.76
N LEU A 81 -10.89 -13.85 -21.67
CA LEU A 81 -10.25 -12.84 -20.84
C LEU A 81 -10.27 -13.24 -19.35
N HIS A 82 -11.39 -13.78 -18.86
CA HIS A 82 -11.49 -14.27 -17.50
C HIS A 82 -10.55 -15.45 -17.23
N VAL A 83 -10.43 -16.40 -18.17
CA VAL A 83 -9.45 -17.49 -18.08
C VAL A 83 -8.02 -16.96 -18.05
N LEU A 84 -7.69 -15.98 -18.90
CA LEU A 84 -6.36 -15.34 -18.89
C LEU A 84 -6.08 -14.64 -17.55
N ALA A 85 -7.04 -13.88 -17.02
CA ALA A 85 -6.90 -13.23 -15.72
C ALA A 85 -6.64 -14.23 -14.58
N THR A 86 -7.38 -15.35 -14.60
CA THR A 86 -7.22 -16.43 -13.61
C THR A 86 -5.82 -17.04 -13.72
N ARG A 87 -5.35 -17.31 -14.94
CA ARG A 87 -3.98 -17.81 -15.18
C ARG A 87 -2.90 -16.82 -14.74
N ILE A 88 -3.09 -15.52 -14.94
CA ILE A 88 -2.16 -14.48 -14.45
C ILE A 88 -1.98 -14.62 -12.94
N ILE A 89 -3.07 -14.80 -12.20
CA ILE A 89 -3.02 -14.96 -10.74
C ILE A 89 -2.36 -16.29 -10.38
N ASP A 90 -2.90 -17.39 -10.92
CA ASP A 90 -2.52 -18.75 -10.54
C ASP A 90 -1.09 -19.10 -10.89
N GLU A 91 -0.58 -18.64 -12.04
CA GLU A 91 0.76 -18.96 -12.56
C GLU A 91 1.81 -17.87 -12.27
N TYR A 92 1.40 -16.61 -12.04
CA TYR A 92 2.34 -15.46 -11.99
C TYR A 92 2.17 -14.49 -10.82
N ALA A 93 1.19 -14.67 -9.94
CA ALA A 93 0.98 -13.76 -8.81
C ALA A 93 0.47 -14.47 -7.54
N SER A 94 0.76 -15.76 -7.38
CA SER A 94 0.30 -16.58 -6.24
C SER A 94 1.46 -17.25 -5.49
N THR A 95 1.24 -17.60 -4.22
CA THR A 95 2.20 -18.42 -3.45
C THR A 95 2.37 -19.82 -4.06
N PRO A 96 1.30 -20.53 -4.49
CA PRO A 96 1.45 -21.79 -5.22
C PRO A 96 2.34 -21.69 -6.47
N ALA A 97 2.20 -20.63 -7.28
CA ALA A 97 3.08 -20.39 -8.43
C ALA A 97 4.55 -20.30 -8.02
N LEU A 98 4.83 -19.52 -6.96
CA LEU A 98 6.18 -19.36 -6.46
C LEU A 98 6.78 -20.70 -5.99
N HIS A 99 6.03 -21.48 -5.22
CA HIS A 99 6.45 -22.80 -4.77
C HIS A 99 6.67 -23.77 -5.94
N ALA A 100 5.82 -23.74 -6.96
CA ALA A 100 5.97 -24.56 -8.17
C ALA A 100 7.26 -24.20 -8.96
N LEU A 101 7.66 -22.93 -8.96
CA LEU A 101 8.92 -22.50 -9.56
C LEU A 101 10.15 -22.87 -8.70
N GLN A 102 10.01 -22.88 -7.37
CA GLN A 102 11.08 -23.24 -6.43
C GLN A 102 11.29 -24.76 -6.34
N SER A 103 10.26 -25.57 -6.57
CA SER A 103 10.33 -27.03 -6.52
C SER A 103 11.03 -27.66 -7.73
N LYS A 104 11.23 -26.89 -8.82
CA LYS A 104 12.00 -27.33 -9.99
C LYS A 104 13.45 -27.68 -9.61
N PRO A 105 14.09 -28.63 -10.32
CA PRO A 105 15.52 -28.91 -10.17
C PRO A 105 16.38 -27.65 -10.34
N LYS A 106 17.49 -27.51 -9.58
CA LYS A 106 18.31 -26.29 -9.57
C LYS A 106 18.73 -25.77 -10.95
N ASN A 107 19.03 -26.67 -11.89
CA ASN A 107 19.39 -26.32 -13.27
C ASN A 107 18.21 -25.82 -14.13
N LYS A 108 16.97 -26.08 -13.70
CA LYS A 108 15.72 -25.61 -14.31
C LYS A 108 15.04 -24.52 -13.48
N GLN A 109 15.67 -24.05 -12.40
CA GLN A 109 15.15 -22.92 -11.64
C GLN A 109 15.45 -21.62 -12.38
N ASP A 110 14.49 -20.71 -12.29
CA ASP A 110 14.57 -19.38 -12.87
C ASP A 110 14.35 -18.37 -11.75
N GLN A 111 15.45 -17.91 -11.15
CA GLN A 111 15.41 -17.04 -9.97
C GLN A 111 14.85 -15.65 -10.30
N LEU A 112 15.02 -15.19 -11.54
CA LEU A 112 14.47 -13.92 -11.98
C LEU A 112 12.95 -14.01 -12.12
N LEU A 113 12.43 -15.09 -12.69
CA LEU A 113 10.98 -15.33 -12.75
C LEU A 113 10.38 -15.54 -11.35
N GLN A 114 11.04 -16.31 -10.48
CA GLN A 114 10.60 -16.48 -9.08
C GLN A 114 10.43 -15.12 -8.38
N GLN A 115 11.42 -14.23 -8.49
CA GLN A 115 11.34 -12.89 -7.91
C GLN A 115 10.24 -12.03 -8.54
N ALA A 116 10.00 -12.18 -9.84
CA ALA A 116 8.90 -11.48 -10.52
C ALA A 116 7.53 -11.94 -10.02
N VAL A 117 7.32 -13.26 -9.87
CA VAL A 117 6.09 -13.84 -9.31
C VAL A 117 5.88 -13.38 -7.87
N GLN A 118 6.94 -13.38 -7.05
CA GLN A 118 6.89 -12.88 -5.68
C GLN A 118 6.47 -11.40 -5.62
N PHE A 119 7.07 -10.55 -6.46
CA PHE A 119 6.69 -9.14 -6.55
C PHE A 119 5.22 -8.98 -6.97
N ASN A 120 4.78 -9.70 -8.00
CA ASN A 120 3.40 -9.61 -8.51
C ASN A 120 2.38 -10.04 -7.44
N ARG A 121 2.68 -11.08 -6.67
CA ARG A 121 1.86 -11.51 -5.53
C ARG A 121 1.74 -10.41 -4.47
N ASP A 122 2.88 -9.85 -4.07
CA ASP A 122 2.93 -8.87 -2.98
C ASP A 122 2.36 -7.51 -3.37
N ILE A 123 2.52 -7.08 -4.63
CA ILE A 123 2.01 -5.79 -5.10
C ILE A 123 0.48 -5.81 -5.23
N LEU A 124 -0.14 -6.97 -5.49
CA LEU A 124 -1.60 -7.09 -5.52
C LEU A 124 -2.23 -6.76 -4.16
N ASP A 125 -1.61 -7.14 -3.05
CA ASP A 125 -2.08 -6.77 -1.71
C ASP A 125 -2.03 -5.25 -1.51
N TYR A 126 -1.00 -4.59 -2.04
CA TYR A 126 -0.88 -3.12 -1.98
C TYR A 126 -1.93 -2.40 -2.84
N LEU A 127 -2.16 -2.90 -4.05
CA LEU A 127 -3.22 -2.40 -4.93
C LEU A 127 -4.60 -2.61 -4.29
N ASN A 128 -4.84 -3.79 -3.71
CA ASN A 128 -6.08 -4.12 -3.03
C ASN A 128 -6.33 -3.19 -1.83
N LEU A 129 -5.29 -2.94 -1.01
CA LEU A 129 -5.40 -2.02 0.12
C LEU A 129 -5.68 -0.58 -0.34
N THR A 130 -4.99 -0.11 -1.38
CA THR A 130 -5.17 1.25 -1.92
C THR A 130 -6.59 1.44 -2.46
N ASP A 131 -7.07 0.46 -3.22
CA ASP A 131 -8.43 0.45 -3.76
C ASP A 131 -9.48 0.40 -2.64
N ALA A 132 -9.31 -0.49 -1.64
CA ALA A 132 -10.18 -0.58 -0.46
C ALA A 132 -10.27 0.74 0.30
N ILE A 133 -9.13 1.41 0.54
CA ILE A 133 -9.09 2.74 1.17
C ILE A 133 -9.89 3.75 0.35
N SER A 134 -9.63 3.84 -0.95
CA SER A 134 -10.29 4.84 -1.81
C SER A 134 -11.80 4.61 -1.96
N SER A 135 -12.22 3.35 -2.02
CA SER A 135 -13.62 2.93 -2.15
C SER A 135 -14.38 2.98 -0.83
N GLY A 136 -13.68 3.06 0.31
CA GLY A 136 -14.31 3.05 1.63
C GLY A 136 -14.60 1.65 2.17
N ASP A 137 -14.02 0.60 1.59
CA ASP A 137 -14.28 -0.79 1.95
C ASP A 137 -13.39 -1.24 3.12
N VAL A 138 -13.84 -0.94 4.34
CA VAL A 138 -13.12 -1.30 5.58
C VAL A 138 -13.06 -2.81 5.79
N GLY A 139 -14.04 -3.57 5.30
CA GLY A 139 -14.04 -5.04 5.39
C GLY A 139 -12.85 -5.64 4.64
N ARG A 140 -12.61 -5.18 3.39
CA ARG A 140 -11.41 -5.57 2.63
C ARG A 140 -10.11 -5.14 3.31
N MET A 141 -10.10 -4.02 4.04
CA MET A 141 -8.92 -3.62 4.81
C MET A 141 -8.67 -4.56 5.99
N GLU A 142 -9.71 -4.98 6.71
CA GLU A 142 -9.64 -5.97 7.79
C GLU A 142 -9.11 -7.32 7.27
N ASP A 143 -9.64 -7.81 6.15
CA ASP A 143 -9.22 -9.07 5.51
C ASP A 143 -7.72 -9.09 5.13
N LEU A 144 -7.13 -7.92 4.86
CA LEU A 144 -5.72 -7.77 4.53
C LEU A 144 -4.81 -7.74 5.75
N LEU A 145 -5.32 -7.47 6.95
CA LEU A 145 -4.52 -7.36 8.17
C LEU A 145 -3.65 -8.59 8.46
N PRO A 146 -4.14 -9.84 8.38
CA PRO A 146 -3.28 -11.01 8.60
C PRO A 146 -2.11 -11.05 7.63
N ARG A 147 -2.35 -10.73 6.35
CA ARG A 147 -1.29 -10.74 5.34
C ARG A 147 -0.24 -9.66 5.59
N LEU A 148 -0.67 -8.48 6.01
CA LEU A 148 0.21 -7.40 6.44
C LEU A 148 0.99 -7.77 7.71
N LEU A 149 0.39 -8.47 8.67
CA LEU A 149 1.07 -8.98 9.86
C LEU A 149 2.24 -9.90 9.48
N PHE A 150 1.99 -10.90 8.62
CA PHE A 150 3.04 -11.78 8.13
C PHE A 150 4.15 -10.99 7.46
N ARG A 151 3.80 -10.06 6.57
CA ARG A 151 4.76 -9.22 5.86
C ARG A 151 5.61 -8.38 6.81
N PHE A 152 5.01 -7.71 7.78
CA PHE A 152 5.74 -6.83 8.69
C PHE A 152 6.62 -7.59 9.67
N ALA A 153 6.15 -8.73 10.20
CA ALA A 153 6.98 -9.60 11.02
C ALA A 153 8.17 -10.17 10.23
N GLY A 154 7.93 -10.63 9.00
CA GLY A 154 8.99 -11.11 8.09
C GLY A 154 9.98 -10.03 7.67
N GLY A 155 9.49 -8.82 7.41
CA GLY A 155 10.27 -7.66 6.99
C GLY A 155 10.94 -6.88 8.11
N LYS A 156 10.93 -7.38 9.35
CA LYS A 156 11.50 -6.72 10.55
C LYS A 156 10.87 -5.36 10.88
N ASN A 157 9.62 -5.16 10.47
CA ASN A 157 8.81 -3.99 10.77
C ASN A 157 8.00 -4.23 12.05
N CYS A 158 8.68 -4.56 13.16
CA CYS A 158 8.06 -5.11 14.36
C CYS A 158 7.02 -4.19 15.00
N LYS A 159 7.21 -2.86 14.92
CA LYS A 159 6.22 -1.89 15.44
C LYS A 159 4.88 -2.03 14.71
N TYR A 160 4.90 -2.05 13.38
CA TYR A 160 3.69 -2.24 12.58
C TYR A 160 3.07 -3.62 12.75
N ALA A 161 3.89 -4.67 12.97
CA ALA A 161 3.36 -5.98 13.34
C ALA A 161 2.60 -5.94 14.68
N VAL A 162 3.11 -5.22 15.69
CA VAL A 162 2.44 -5.03 16.98
C VAL A 162 1.14 -4.23 16.83
N GLU A 163 1.12 -3.14 16.07
CA GLU A 163 -0.11 -2.37 15.81
C GLU A 163 -1.20 -3.25 15.18
N ILE A 164 -0.82 -4.12 14.23
CA ILE A 164 -1.78 -5.06 13.63
C ILE A 164 -2.26 -6.11 14.64
N LEU A 165 -1.39 -6.59 15.53
CA LEU A 165 -1.82 -7.51 16.59
C LEU A 165 -2.81 -6.86 17.55
N GLU A 166 -2.56 -5.61 17.95
CA GLU A 166 -3.50 -4.86 18.82
C GLU A 166 -4.85 -4.69 18.13
N ILE A 167 -4.89 -4.34 16.85
CA ILE A 167 -6.18 -4.13 16.16
C ILE A 167 -6.92 -5.44 15.91
N LEU A 168 -6.23 -6.52 15.52
CA LEU A 168 -6.83 -7.85 15.36
C LEU A 168 -7.40 -8.37 16.69
N GLN A 169 -6.63 -8.23 17.77
CA GLN A 169 -7.08 -8.61 19.11
C GLN A 169 -8.30 -7.78 19.53
N SER A 170 -8.24 -6.46 19.31
CA SER A 170 -9.34 -5.55 19.64
C SER A 170 -10.63 -5.95 18.93
N ILE A 171 -10.58 -6.10 17.61
CA ILE A 171 -11.72 -6.43 16.74
C ILE A 171 -12.31 -7.81 17.04
N HIS A 172 -11.47 -8.81 17.31
CA HIS A 172 -11.94 -10.21 17.38
C HIS A 172 -12.13 -10.74 18.81
N LYS A 173 -11.64 -10.04 19.83
CA LYS A 173 -11.58 -10.58 21.21
C LYS A 173 -11.91 -9.59 22.33
N GLU A 174 -11.90 -8.28 22.09
CA GLU A 174 -11.99 -7.31 23.20
C GLU A 174 -13.14 -6.33 23.04
N TRP A 175 -13.41 -5.84 21.84
CA TRP A 175 -14.47 -4.89 21.62
C TRP A 175 -15.83 -5.61 21.61
N PRO A 176 -16.82 -5.13 22.38
CA PRO A 176 -18.22 -5.47 22.18
C PRO A 176 -18.64 -5.13 20.74
N ASP A 177 -19.65 -5.82 20.22
CA ASP A 177 -20.10 -5.67 18.82
C ASP A 177 -20.43 -4.22 18.47
N ASP A 178 -21.10 -3.48 19.34
CA ASP A 178 -21.44 -2.07 19.12
C ASP A 178 -20.21 -1.17 18.97
N LEU A 179 -19.17 -1.40 19.79
CA LEU A 179 -17.91 -0.65 19.71
C LEU A 179 -17.13 -1.05 18.46
N LYS A 180 -17.07 -2.33 18.14
CA LYS A 180 -16.44 -2.82 16.90
C LYS A 180 -17.08 -2.17 15.69
N ASP A 181 -18.40 -2.20 15.60
CA ASP A 181 -19.17 -1.60 14.52
C ASP A 181 -18.89 -0.10 14.39
N TYR A 182 -18.86 0.61 15.51
CA TYR A 182 -18.54 2.03 15.52
C TYR A 182 -17.12 2.30 15.00
N MET A 183 -16.13 1.57 15.50
CA MET A 183 -14.72 1.73 15.12
C MET A 183 -14.50 1.44 13.62
N LEU A 184 -15.08 0.35 13.10
CA LEU A 184 -14.95 -0.01 11.69
C LEU A 184 -15.66 0.99 10.77
N LYS A 185 -16.82 1.53 11.16
CA LYS A 185 -17.60 2.47 10.33
C LYS A 185 -17.04 3.89 10.36
N HIS A 186 -16.45 4.34 11.47
CA HIS A 186 -16.19 5.76 11.70
C HIS A 186 -14.74 6.14 12.03
N SER A 187 -13.87 5.18 12.35
CA SER A 187 -12.53 5.51 12.87
C SER A 187 -11.38 5.20 11.92
N TRP A 188 -11.61 4.53 10.79
CA TRP A 188 -10.53 4.13 9.87
C TRP A 188 -10.38 5.10 8.70
N LEU A 189 -11.51 5.47 8.09
CA LEU A 189 -11.58 6.26 6.88
C LEU A 189 -12.50 7.47 7.07
N ALA A 190 -12.19 8.53 6.37
CA ALA A 190 -13.03 9.71 6.27
C ALA A 190 -13.25 10.09 4.79
N ASN A 191 -14.41 10.65 4.49
CA ASN A 191 -14.70 11.24 3.18
C ASN A 191 -15.27 12.65 3.38
N THR A 192 -14.42 13.65 3.24
CA THR A 192 -14.80 15.06 3.40
C THR A 192 -15.56 15.63 2.21
N THR A 193 -15.52 14.93 1.06
CA THR A 193 -16.14 15.39 -0.19
C THR A 193 -17.55 14.85 -0.41
N GLY A 194 -17.91 13.73 0.26
CA GLY A 194 -19.14 12.99 0.01
C GLY A 194 -19.19 12.25 -1.33
N LEU A 195 -18.13 12.32 -2.14
CA LEU A 195 -18.09 11.68 -3.46
C LEU A 195 -17.58 10.23 -3.36
N PRO A 196 -18.13 9.29 -4.16
CA PRO A 196 -17.59 7.93 -4.24
C PRO A 196 -16.12 7.93 -4.67
N GLY A 197 -15.32 7.00 -4.13
CA GLY A 197 -13.90 6.86 -4.49
C GLY A 197 -12.96 7.93 -3.92
N ARG A 198 -13.42 8.73 -2.94
CA ARG A 198 -12.68 9.84 -2.33
C ARG A 198 -12.45 9.67 -0.83
N PHE A 199 -12.51 8.45 -0.34
CA PHE A 199 -12.14 8.15 1.04
C PHE A 199 -10.63 8.27 1.24
N LEU A 200 -10.23 8.65 2.44
CA LEU A 200 -8.84 8.73 2.87
C LEU A 200 -8.68 8.27 4.32
N PRO A 201 -7.48 7.75 4.71
CA PRO A 201 -7.23 7.34 6.09
C PRO A 201 -7.43 8.49 7.07
N ILE A 202 -8.07 8.25 8.21
CA ILE A 202 -8.37 9.32 9.18
C ILE A 202 -7.10 10.06 9.65
N ASP A 203 -5.98 9.35 9.75
CA ASP A 203 -4.67 9.92 10.10
C ASP A 203 -4.20 10.94 9.06
N MET A 204 -4.46 10.69 7.77
CA MET A 204 -4.19 11.66 6.71
C MET A 204 -5.11 12.88 6.78
N LEU A 205 -6.37 12.71 7.20
CA LEU A 205 -7.25 13.86 7.48
C LEU A 205 -6.68 14.70 8.63
N GLN A 206 -6.17 14.04 9.67
CA GLN A 206 -5.53 14.71 10.79
C GLN A 206 -4.26 15.45 10.37
N GLU A 207 -3.45 14.87 9.49
CA GLU A 207 -2.30 15.55 8.88
C GLU A 207 -2.72 16.82 8.13
N HIS A 208 -3.81 16.77 7.34
CA HIS A 208 -4.37 17.96 6.69
C HIS A 208 -4.83 19.01 7.70
N ASN A 209 -5.41 18.61 8.84
CA ASN A 209 -5.80 19.55 9.90
C ASN A 209 -4.60 20.21 10.55
N VAL A 210 -3.55 19.42 10.86
CA VAL A 210 -2.29 19.93 11.42
C VAL A 210 -1.61 20.90 10.45
N LEU A 211 -1.60 20.60 9.15
CA LEU A 211 -1.10 21.51 8.11
C LEU A 211 -1.89 22.83 8.10
N GLY A 212 -3.22 22.75 8.20
CA GLY A 212 -4.08 23.92 8.27
C GLY A 212 -3.75 24.82 9.47
N ILE A 213 -3.59 24.23 10.66
CA ILE A 213 -3.26 24.94 11.90
C ILE A 213 -1.87 25.58 11.83
N LYS A 214 -0.87 24.85 11.33
CA LYS A 214 0.53 25.29 11.38
C LYS A 214 0.94 26.24 10.27
N HIS A 215 0.30 26.14 9.09
CA HIS A 215 0.80 26.81 7.89
C HIS A 215 -0.26 27.63 7.17
N THR A 216 -1.46 27.08 6.91
CA THR A 216 -2.47 27.78 6.10
C THR A 216 -3.18 28.90 6.86
N PHE A 217 -3.58 28.62 8.10
CA PHE A 217 -4.31 29.53 8.98
C PHE A 217 -3.51 29.82 10.23
N ALA A 218 -2.18 29.85 10.08
CA ALA A 218 -1.25 29.97 11.19
C ALA A 218 -1.50 31.24 11.99
N THR A 219 -2.00 31.07 13.21
CA THR A 219 -2.05 32.15 14.20
C THR A 219 -0.62 32.50 14.60
N SER A 220 -0.18 33.70 14.23
CA SER A 220 1.18 34.18 14.49
C SER A 220 1.13 35.46 15.33
N GLY A 221 2.11 35.64 16.22
CA GLY A 221 2.27 36.87 17.02
C GLY A 221 2.27 36.64 18.53
N PRO A 222 2.55 37.71 19.33
CA PRO A 222 2.82 37.62 20.76
C PRO A 222 1.62 37.17 21.62
N TYR A 223 0.40 37.18 21.06
CA TYR A 223 -0.83 36.76 21.75
C TYR A 223 -1.32 35.37 21.32
N THR A 224 -0.49 34.57 20.66
CA THR A 224 -0.84 33.21 20.25
C THR A 224 -0.81 32.28 21.46
N SER A 225 -1.93 32.20 22.20
CA SER A 225 -2.13 31.23 23.28
C SER A 225 -2.71 29.92 22.77
N TRP A 226 -2.58 28.84 23.55
CA TRP A 226 -3.24 27.55 23.25
C TRP A 226 -4.76 27.68 23.12
N GLU A 227 -5.37 28.52 23.95
CA GLU A 227 -6.81 28.82 23.88
C GLU A 227 -7.18 29.49 22.56
N TYR A 228 -6.36 30.46 22.11
CA TYR A 228 -6.57 31.15 20.84
C TYR A 228 -6.40 30.21 19.63
N ILE A 229 -5.40 29.32 19.67
CA ILE A 229 -5.21 28.26 18.69
C ILE A 229 -6.43 27.32 18.68
N GLY A 230 -6.92 26.89 19.84
CA GLY A 230 -8.10 26.03 19.98
C GLY A 230 -9.36 26.66 19.38
N LYS A 231 -9.59 27.95 19.64
CA LYS A 231 -10.71 28.70 19.07
C LYS A 231 -10.58 28.83 17.54
N THR A 232 -9.38 29.09 17.04
CA THR A 232 -9.14 29.28 15.60
C THR A 232 -9.19 27.96 14.84
N SER A 233 -8.63 26.88 15.39
CA SER A 233 -8.57 25.56 14.76
C SER A 233 -9.96 24.98 14.52
N ALA A 234 -10.91 25.18 15.45
CA ALA A 234 -12.30 24.78 15.28
C ALA A 234 -12.98 25.47 14.08
N SER A 235 -12.52 26.66 13.69
CA SER A 235 -13.07 27.44 12.57
C SER A 235 -12.43 27.11 11.21
N ILE A 236 -11.33 26.36 11.17
CA ILE A 236 -10.60 26.02 9.93
C ILE A 236 -11.50 25.39 8.86
N PRO A 237 -12.41 24.43 9.16
CA PRO A 237 -13.30 23.88 8.13
C PRO A 237 -14.17 24.94 7.46
N THR A 238 -14.65 25.92 8.22
CA THR A 238 -15.43 27.06 7.69
C THR A 238 -14.54 28.00 6.89
N GLN A 239 -13.35 28.33 7.39
CA GLN A 239 -12.39 29.17 6.67
C GLN A 239 -12.00 28.57 5.31
N ARG A 240 -11.80 27.25 5.22
CA ARG A 240 -11.58 26.54 3.95
C ARG A 240 -12.74 26.73 2.97
N LYS A 241 -13.99 26.55 3.42
CA LYS A 241 -15.18 26.76 2.58
C LYS A 241 -15.31 28.21 2.11
N VAL A 242 -14.93 29.18 2.94
CA VAL A 242 -14.93 30.60 2.54
C VAL A 242 -13.88 30.83 1.45
N ILE A 243 -12.67 30.27 1.58
CA ILE A 243 -11.66 30.32 0.51
C ILE A 243 -12.20 29.69 -0.77
N ASP A 244 -12.78 28.49 -0.68
CA ASP A 244 -13.35 27.80 -1.84
C ASP A 244 -14.44 28.64 -2.53
N HIS A 245 -15.35 29.25 -1.76
CA HIS A 245 -16.41 30.11 -2.28
C HIS A 245 -15.87 31.38 -2.95
N VAL A 246 -14.91 32.06 -2.32
CA VAL A 246 -14.29 33.27 -2.89
C VAL A 246 -13.53 32.92 -4.17
N GLU A 247 -12.83 31.79 -4.19
CA GLU A 247 -12.16 31.31 -5.40
C GLU A 247 -13.14 30.95 -6.51
N ASP A 248 -14.30 30.36 -6.20
CA ASP A 248 -15.34 30.05 -7.18
C ASP A 248 -15.99 31.32 -7.76
N ASP A 249 -16.21 32.35 -6.93
CA ASP A 249 -16.85 33.61 -7.33
C ASP A 249 -15.91 34.51 -8.15
N ILE A 250 -14.60 34.53 -7.84
CA ILE A 250 -13.63 35.46 -8.43
C ILE A 250 -12.93 34.87 -9.69
N ASN A 251 -12.91 33.54 -9.90
CA ASN A 251 -11.98 32.93 -10.85
C ASN A 251 -12.23 33.19 -12.35
N HIS A 252 -11.51 34.16 -12.91
CA HIS A 252 -11.32 34.34 -14.36
C HIS A 252 -10.23 33.42 -14.95
N PHE A 253 -9.42 32.73 -14.13
CA PHE A 253 -8.31 31.88 -14.58
C PHE A 253 -8.30 30.55 -13.82
N ARG A 254 -8.96 29.52 -14.36
CA ARG A 254 -8.95 28.16 -13.79
C ARG A 254 -7.54 27.57 -13.75
N ARG A 255 -6.80 27.76 -12.64
CA ARG A 255 -5.85 26.73 -12.19
C ARG A 255 -6.67 25.66 -11.48
N GLY A 256 -6.84 24.51 -12.11
CA GLY A 256 -7.56 23.40 -11.50
C GLY A 256 -6.91 23.01 -10.17
N LYS A 257 -7.73 22.87 -9.11
CA LYS A 257 -7.33 22.22 -7.84
C LYS A 257 -7.03 20.72 -8.02
N SER A 258 -7.44 20.17 -9.15
CA SER A 258 -7.09 18.82 -9.60
C SER A 258 -5.60 18.75 -9.91
N HIS A 259 -4.84 18.02 -9.10
CA HIS A 259 -3.56 17.48 -9.54
C HIS A 259 -3.81 16.48 -10.68
N THR A 260 -3.72 16.95 -11.92
CA THR A 260 -3.72 16.05 -13.07
C THR A 260 -2.36 15.35 -13.08
N SER A 261 -2.35 14.03 -12.85
CA SER A 261 -1.13 13.24 -12.97
C SER A 261 -0.59 13.36 -14.41
N PRO A 262 0.73 13.52 -14.59
CA PRO A 262 1.35 13.46 -15.92
C PRO A 262 0.96 12.16 -16.65
N SER A 263 0.98 12.19 -17.98
CA SER A 263 0.62 11.01 -18.79
C SER A 263 1.51 9.81 -18.46
N LYS A 264 0.96 8.83 -17.73
CA LYS A 264 1.67 7.61 -17.28
C LYS A 264 1.99 6.61 -18.38
N GLU A 265 1.32 6.70 -19.53
CA GLU A 265 1.38 5.69 -20.59
C GLU A 265 2.80 5.54 -21.16
N ALA A 266 3.54 6.64 -21.29
CA ALA A 266 4.93 6.60 -21.77
C ALA A 266 5.85 5.84 -20.80
N ASP A 267 5.71 6.09 -19.49
CA ASP A 267 6.46 5.41 -18.43
C ASP A 267 6.14 3.92 -18.39
N VAL A 268 4.84 3.57 -18.37
CA VAL A 268 4.36 2.18 -18.33
C VAL A 268 4.84 1.42 -19.57
N LYS A 269 4.74 2.02 -20.77
CA LYS A 269 5.21 1.41 -22.01
C LYS A 269 6.72 1.17 -22.00
N LYS A 270 7.51 2.12 -21.46
CA LYS A 270 8.97 1.98 -21.35
C LYS A 270 9.36 0.84 -20.41
N LEU A 271 8.67 0.70 -19.27
CA LEU A 271 8.85 -0.42 -18.36
C LEU A 271 8.45 -1.75 -19.01
N GLN A 272 7.29 -1.81 -19.68
CA GLN A 272 6.82 -3.00 -20.39
C GLN A 272 7.85 -3.48 -21.42
N GLN A 273 8.37 -2.58 -22.26
CA GLN A 273 9.39 -2.90 -23.26
C GLN A 273 10.66 -3.45 -22.61
N SER A 274 11.06 -2.93 -21.45
CA SER A 274 12.19 -3.47 -20.70
C SER A 274 11.92 -4.91 -20.23
N TYR A 275 10.72 -5.22 -19.72
CA TYR A 275 10.36 -6.56 -19.26
C TYR A 275 10.28 -7.57 -20.40
N GLN A 276 9.74 -7.16 -21.56
CA GLN A 276 9.73 -7.96 -22.79
C GLN A 276 11.15 -8.28 -23.28
N LYS A 277 12.01 -7.27 -23.35
CA LYS A 277 13.41 -7.43 -23.76
C LYS A 277 14.17 -8.39 -22.84
N SER A 278 13.91 -8.32 -21.54
CA SER A 278 14.51 -9.21 -20.54
C SER A 278 13.80 -10.56 -20.40
N LYS A 279 12.71 -10.80 -21.13
CA LYS A 279 11.87 -12.00 -21.04
C LYS A 279 11.50 -12.32 -19.59
N LEU A 280 11.05 -11.31 -18.85
CA LEU A 280 10.82 -11.40 -17.41
C LEU A 280 9.78 -12.47 -17.05
N HIS A 281 8.67 -12.50 -17.79
CA HIS A 281 7.55 -13.42 -17.55
C HIS A 281 7.60 -14.69 -18.40
N GLN A 282 8.73 -14.98 -19.04
CA GLN A 282 8.96 -16.25 -19.74
C GLN A 282 9.94 -17.09 -18.93
N HIS A 283 9.62 -18.37 -18.75
CA HIS A 283 10.50 -19.29 -18.04
C HIS A 283 11.75 -19.59 -18.87
N LEU A 284 12.93 -19.35 -18.29
CA LEU A 284 14.22 -19.67 -18.87
C LEU A 284 15.05 -20.47 -17.87
N ASP A 285 15.41 -21.70 -18.26
CA ASP A 285 16.16 -22.63 -17.42
C ASP A 285 17.52 -22.03 -17.00
N GLY A 286 17.82 -22.11 -15.71
CA GLY A 286 19.15 -21.78 -15.17
C GLY A 286 19.44 -20.30 -14.98
N ARG A 287 18.45 -19.40 -15.09
CA ARG A 287 18.64 -17.98 -14.74
C ARG A 287 18.89 -17.82 -13.24
N THR A 288 20.08 -17.36 -12.89
CA THR A 288 20.49 -17.12 -11.49
C THR A 288 20.68 -15.63 -11.22
N LEU A 289 20.33 -15.22 -10.01
CA LEU A 289 20.60 -13.88 -9.48
C LEU A 289 21.80 -13.91 -8.53
N GLY A 290 22.55 -12.81 -8.49
CA GLY A 290 23.61 -12.62 -7.51
C GLY A 290 23.06 -12.62 -6.09
N THR A 291 23.90 -12.92 -5.08
CA THR A 291 23.42 -13.02 -3.69
C THR A 291 22.79 -11.72 -3.17
N ARG A 292 23.28 -10.56 -3.62
CA ARG A 292 22.75 -9.23 -3.25
C ARG A 292 21.44 -8.88 -3.99
N ASP A 293 21.11 -9.63 -5.03
CA ASP A 293 19.98 -9.38 -5.92
C ASP A 293 18.73 -10.17 -5.53
N LYS A 294 18.89 -11.16 -4.65
CA LYS A 294 17.81 -12.04 -4.20
C LYS A 294 16.96 -11.32 -3.16
N CYS A 295 15.68 -11.14 -3.48
CA CYS A 295 14.68 -10.69 -2.53
C CYS A 295 14.27 -11.86 -1.61
N ALA A 296 14.30 -11.66 -0.30
CA ALA A 296 13.69 -12.61 0.63
C ALA A 296 12.15 -12.55 0.50
N ASP A 297 11.47 -13.69 0.60
CA ASP A 297 10.01 -13.72 0.73
C ASP A 297 9.66 -13.41 2.19
N TYR A 298 9.18 -12.20 2.47
CA TYR A 298 8.82 -11.81 3.83
C TYR A 298 7.65 -12.62 4.39
N ILE A 299 6.71 -13.09 3.56
CA ILE A 299 5.60 -13.92 4.04
C ILE A 299 6.13 -15.29 4.49
N GLU A 300 6.92 -15.95 3.64
CA GLU A 300 7.53 -17.24 3.95
C GLU A 300 8.50 -17.14 5.13
N THR A 301 9.38 -16.13 5.14
CA THR A 301 10.32 -15.86 6.24
C THR A 301 9.59 -15.74 7.56
N SER A 302 8.42 -15.08 7.57
CA SER A 302 7.62 -14.90 8.77
C SER A 302 7.12 -16.22 9.36
N LEU A 303 6.71 -17.15 8.49
CA LEU A 303 6.22 -18.48 8.84
C LEU A 303 7.37 -19.43 9.22
N VAL A 304 8.34 -19.61 8.33
CA VAL A 304 9.40 -20.62 8.45
C VAL A 304 10.36 -20.31 9.59
N GLU A 305 10.73 -19.04 9.75
CA GLU A 305 11.60 -18.62 10.87
C GLU A 305 10.81 -18.31 12.15
N GLY A 306 9.49 -18.53 12.16
CA GLY A 306 8.63 -18.30 13.33
C GLY A 306 8.62 -16.85 13.81
N ARG A 307 8.90 -15.87 12.93
CA ARG A 307 8.98 -14.45 13.33
C ARG A 307 7.64 -13.92 13.79
N VAL A 308 6.54 -14.31 13.13
CA VAL A 308 5.20 -13.92 13.57
C VAL A 308 4.90 -14.48 14.96
N THR A 309 5.22 -15.75 15.21
CA THR A 309 5.02 -16.40 16.51
C THR A 309 5.81 -15.69 17.60
N LYS A 310 7.08 -15.39 17.34
CA LYS A 310 7.92 -14.63 18.28
C LYS A 310 7.37 -13.22 18.52
N SER A 311 6.89 -12.54 17.48
CA SER A 311 6.24 -11.23 17.61
C SER A 311 4.98 -11.32 18.48
N MET A 312 4.14 -12.33 18.27
CA MET A 312 2.94 -12.59 19.07
C MET A 312 3.27 -12.90 20.53
N GLU A 313 4.25 -13.76 20.79
CA GLU A 313 4.68 -14.11 22.16
C GLU A 313 5.22 -12.90 22.91
N ASN A 314 6.08 -12.10 22.26
CA ASN A 314 6.65 -10.90 22.87
C ASN A 314 5.57 -9.86 23.13
N TRP A 315 4.68 -9.65 22.17
CA TRP A 315 3.53 -8.77 22.31
C TRP A 315 2.65 -9.22 23.48
N TRP A 316 2.28 -10.50 23.53
CA TRP A 316 1.43 -11.06 24.59
C TRP A 316 2.05 -10.91 25.98
N LYS A 317 3.35 -11.18 26.14
CA LYS A 317 4.07 -10.98 27.40
C LYS A 317 4.09 -9.52 27.86
N GLY A 318 4.10 -8.58 26.92
CA GLY A 318 4.11 -7.15 27.20
C GLY A 318 2.74 -6.55 27.49
N ARG A 319 1.64 -7.30 27.28
CA ARG A 319 0.29 -6.77 27.54
C ARG A 319 0.02 -6.72 29.04
N LEU A 320 -0.42 -5.55 29.48
CA LEU A 320 -0.70 -5.25 30.89
C LEU A 320 -2.07 -5.76 31.36
N ARG A 321 -2.98 -6.14 30.45
CA ARG A 321 -4.34 -6.57 30.81
C ARG A 321 -4.77 -7.79 30.00
N LYS A 322 -5.45 -8.71 30.66
CA LYS A 322 -6.10 -9.89 30.06
C LYS A 322 -7.55 -9.53 29.72
N ARG A 323 -7.75 -8.60 28.78
CA ARG A 323 -9.10 -8.08 28.50
C ARG A 323 -9.94 -9.10 27.73
N SER A 324 -11.18 -9.25 28.16
CA SER A 324 -12.23 -10.08 27.57
C SER A 324 -13.43 -9.22 27.17
N THR A 325 -14.24 -9.67 26.20
CA THR A 325 -15.57 -9.08 25.90
C THR A 325 -16.52 -9.10 27.10
N GLU A 326 -16.19 -9.85 28.15
CA GLU A 326 -16.98 -10.02 29.38
C GLU A 326 -16.58 -9.03 30.49
N ASP A 327 -15.51 -8.25 30.32
CA ASP A 327 -15.06 -7.32 31.34
C ASP A 327 -16.00 -6.10 31.40
N SER A 328 -16.69 -5.93 32.53
CA SER A 328 -17.45 -4.71 32.85
C SER A 328 -16.48 -3.54 33.02
N TRP A 329 -16.70 -2.48 32.24
CA TRP A 329 -16.04 -1.21 32.47
C TRP A 329 -16.83 -0.47 33.53
N ASP A 330 -16.39 -0.57 34.79
CA ASP A 330 -16.94 0.25 35.85
C ASP A 330 -16.71 1.73 35.48
N LEU A 331 -17.77 2.41 35.06
CA LEU A 331 -17.79 3.85 34.74
C LEU A 331 -17.72 4.72 36.01
N GLU A 332 -17.49 4.11 37.18
CA GLU A 332 -17.45 4.80 38.45
C GLU A 332 -16.00 4.91 38.92
N ASN A 333 -15.39 6.07 38.61
CA ASN A 333 -14.52 6.85 39.51
C ASN A 333 -13.96 8.08 38.76
N GLU A 334 -14.84 8.89 38.16
CA GLU A 334 -14.56 10.32 37.92
C GLU A 334 -15.38 11.13 38.93
N ASP A 335 -15.04 10.99 40.20
CA ASP A 335 -15.29 11.99 41.23
C ASP A 335 -13.96 12.24 41.95
N MET A 336 -13.18 13.21 41.42
CA MET A 336 -12.46 14.26 42.17
C MET A 336 -11.65 15.17 41.24
#